data_AF-A0ABD1I1I2-F1
#
_entry.id   AF-A0ABD1I1I2-F1
#
_cell.length_a   1.000
_cell.length_b   1.000
_cell.length_c   1.000
_cell.angle_alpha   90.00
_cell.angle_beta   90.00
_cell.angle_gamma   90.00
#
_symmetry.space_group_name_H-M   'P 1'
#
loop_
_entity.id
_entity.type
_entity.pdbx_description
1 polymer ?
#
loop_
_entity_poly.entity_id
_entity_poly.type
_entity_poly.pdbx_seq_one_letter_code
_entity_poly.pdbx_strand_id
1 'polypeptide(L)'
;MDDRVQLRYDYGNFYASKSFYDAAKKRRVLWSWILEGDSEANSIERGWYGLQALPRSVLLHKDHRQLIQWPIEEVEQLRNGKVTLDNIEIESGTVLEISGITASQADVEVSFRISNVDGVELIDEGLLDPQFICIQNNASVNGAIGPFGLIVLASEDLTEQTVVFFRVFKGREKHVVLLCSDQSRSSLKTQVKDAIYGSFLDVDPNEEISLKTLIDHSIIESFGGKGKSCITARAYPTLAIFENSHVYVFNNGAKSVGVSSLSAWSMKNARFSHEGSSWLDSE
;
A
#
# COMPACT_ATOMS: atom_id res chain seq x y z
N MET A 1 21.52 14.23 12.17
CA MET A 1 20.34 13.83 11.38
C MET A 1 20.62 14.39 10.00
N ASP A 2 20.64 13.57 8.95
CA ASP A 2 20.82 14.12 7.59
C ASP A 2 19.52 14.86 7.24
N ASP A 3 19.59 16.18 7.05
CA ASP A 3 18.44 17.08 6.82
C ASP A 3 17.70 16.81 5.50
N ARG A 4 18.07 15.74 4.77
CA ARG A 4 17.63 15.45 3.40
C ARG A 4 16.52 14.39 3.28
N VAL A 5 16.24 13.62 4.33
CA VAL A 5 15.14 12.63 4.33
C VAL A 5 14.10 13.05 5.37
N GLN A 6 13.04 13.73 4.91
CA GLN A 6 11.93 14.09 5.77
C GLN A 6 11.11 12.84 6.09
N LEU A 7 11.17 12.37 7.34
CA LEU A 7 10.31 11.30 7.82
C LEU A 7 8.84 11.77 7.80
N ARG A 8 7.97 10.90 7.31
CA ARG A 8 6.51 11.09 7.31
C ARG A 8 5.86 9.88 7.96
N TYR A 9 4.69 10.07 8.55
CA TYR A 9 3.86 8.91 8.94
C TYR A 9 3.46 8.11 7.70
N ASP A 10 3.12 8.79 6.62
CA ASP A 10 2.69 8.15 5.41
C ASP A 10 3.19 8.98 4.23
N TYR A 11 3.68 8.30 3.20
CA TYR A 11 4.28 8.93 2.02
C TYR A 11 3.27 9.14 0.88
N GLY A 12 2.00 8.80 1.11
CA GLY A 12 0.89 9.00 0.19
C GLY A 12 -0.06 10.15 0.59
N ASN A 13 -1.34 9.94 0.35
CA ASN A 13 -2.42 10.85 0.70
C ASN A 13 -2.80 10.69 2.17
N PHE A 14 -2.21 11.50 3.06
CA PHE A 14 -2.41 11.38 4.50
C PHE A 14 -2.18 12.74 5.18
N TYR A 15 -3.24 13.35 5.73
CA TYR A 15 -3.18 14.71 6.25
C TYR A 15 -3.92 14.91 7.57
N ALA A 16 -3.54 15.98 8.29
CA ALA A 16 -4.11 16.37 9.58
C ALA A 16 -4.07 15.23 10.62
N SER A 17 -3.02 14.40 10.57
CA SER A 17 -2.91 13.24 11.42
C SER A 17 -2.82 13.63 12.90
N LYS A 18 -3.48 12.86 13.76
CA LYS A 18 -3.58 13.11 15.19
C LYS A 18 -3.62 11.79 15.94
N SER A 19 -2.85 11.72 17.03
CA SER A 19 -2.84 10.53 17.88
C SER A 19 -3.44 10.80 19.25
N PHE A 20 -3.94 9.74 19.87
CA PHE A 20 -4.31 9.70 21.27
C PHE A 20 -3.71 8.47 21.95
N TYR A 21 -3.70 8.47 23.27
CA TYR A 21 -3.29 7.30 24.05
C TYR A 21 -4.53 6.49 24.44
N ASP A 22 -4.57 5.25 23.98
CA ASP A 22 -5.55 4.25 24.39
C ASP A 22 -5.06 3.61 25.69
N ALA A 23 -5.63 4.05 26.82
CA ALA A 23 -5.26 3.55 28.14
C ALA A 23 -5.71 2.11 28.39
N ALA A 24 -6.76 1.64 27.71
CA ALA A 24 -7.28 0.28 27.90
C ALA A 24 -6.31 -0.76 27.32
N LYS A 25 -5.74 -0.49 26.13
CA LYS A 25 -4.75 -1.36 25.49
C LYS A 25 -3.30 -0.88 25.59
N LYS A 26 -3.07 0.21 26.33
CA LYS A 26 -1.74 0.81 26.58
C LYS A 26 -0.96 1.09 25.29
N ARG A 27 -1.63 1.60 24.26
CA ARG A 27 -1.04 1.87 22.94
C ARG A 27 -1.32 3.31 22.49
N ARG A 28 -0.49 3.82 21.60
CA ARG A 28 -0.75 5.09 20.90
C ARG A 28 -1.43 4.78 19.57
N VAL A 29 -2.62 5.34 19.36
CA VAL A 29 -3.41 5.15 18.14
C VAL A 29 -3.37 6.44 17.34
N LEU A 30 -3.06 6.32 16.05
CA LEU A 30 -3.02 7.42 15.07
C LEU A 30 -4.23 7.35 14.15
N TRP A 31 -4.85 8.51 13.97
CA TRP A 31 -5.90 8.78 12.98
C TRP A 31 -5.38 9.79 11.97
N SER A 32 -5.96 9.79 10.78
CA SER A 32 -5.65 10.77 9.74
C SER A 32 -6.77 10.90 8.74
N TRP A 33 -6.93 12.12 8.22
CA TRP A 33 -7.81 12.39 7.11
C TRP A 33 -7.14 12.01 5.79
N ILE A 34 -7.91 11.35 4.94
CA ILE A 34 -7.55 10.99 3.58
C ILE A 34 -8.39 11.84 2.65
N LEU A 35 -7.73 12.69 1.87
CA LEU A 35 -8.39 13.53 0.87
C LEU A 35 -8.89 12.67 -0.29
N GLU A 36 -9.71 13.25 -1.15
CA GLU A 36 -10.12 12.57 -2.38
C GLU A 36 -9.02 12.62 -3.46
N GLY A 37 -8.93 11.53 -4.21
CA GLY A 37 -8.00 11.39 -5.34
C GLY A 37 -8.63 11.77 -6.70
N ASP A 38 -9.83 12.35 -6.70
CA ASP A 38 -10.57 12.75 -7.90
C ASP A 38 -11.00 14.23 -7.86
N SER A 39 -11.85 14.65 -8.80
CA SER A 39 -12.31 16.04 -8.92
C SER A 39 -13.36 16.41 -7.87
N GLU A 40 -13.47 17.70 -7.58
CA GLU A 40 -14.55 18.24 -6.75
C GLU A 40 -15.94 17.96 -7.37
N ALA A 41 -16.05 17.99 -8.71
CA ALA A 41 -17.29 17.66 -9.41
C ALA A 41 -17.74 16.22 -9.13
N ASN A 42 -16.82 15.24 -9.19
CA ASN A 42 -17.12 13.86 -8.80
C ASN A 42 -17.54 13.75 -7.33
N SER A 43 -16.96 14.59 -6.47
CA SER A 43 -17.31 14.65 -5.05
C SER A 43 -18.72 15.13 -4.79
N ILE A 44 -19.14 16.14 -5.53
CA ILE A 44 -20.51 16.66 -5.50
C ILE A 44 -21.47 15.60 -6.06
N GLU A 45 -21.12 14.96 -7.17
CA GLU A 45 -21.95 13.93 -7.81
C GLU A 45 -22.19 12.72 -6.89
N ARG A 46 -21.15 12.21 -6.22
CA ARG A 46 -21.28 11.06 -5.31
C ARG A 46 -21.90 11.41 -3.94
N GLY A 47 -21.99 12.70 -3.60
CA GLY A 47 -22.65 13.19 -2.39
C GLY A 47 -21.86 13.09 -1.08
N TRP A 48 -20.56 12.79 -1.11
CA TRP A 48 -19.70 12.72 0.08
C TRP A 48 -18.24 13.04 -0.25
N TYR A 49 -17.44 13.43 0.75
CA TYR A 49 -16.01 13.74 0.57
C TYR A 49 -15.19 13.33 1.80
N GLY A 50 -14.06 12.67 1.56
CA GLY A 50 -13.03 12.38 2.54
C GLY A 50 -13.27 11.07 3.28
N LEU A 51 -12.17 10.41 3.63
CA LEU A 51 -12.15 9.20 4.45
C LEU A 51 -11.26 9.42 5.68
N GLN A 52 -11.38 8.52 6.67
CA GLN A 52 -10.32 8.33 7.66
C GLN A 52 -9.46 7.14 7.25
N ALA A 53 -8.15 7.23 7.47
CA ALA A 53 -7.28 6.06 7.45
C ALA A 53 -7.77 5.06 8.49
N LEU A 54 -7.56 3.76 8.25
CA LEU A 54 -7.74 2.78 9.31
C LEU A 54 -6.82 3.15 10.48
N PRO A 55 -7.29 3.13 11.74
CA PRO A 55 -6.48 3.50 12.88
C PRO A 55 -5.23 2.63 12.99
N ARG A 56 -4.09 3.26 13.27
CA ARG A 56 -2.79 2.57 13.34
C ARG A 56 -2.21 2.67 14.75
N SER A 57 -1.66 1.57 15.25
CA SER A 57 -0.76 1.62 16.41
C SER A 57 0.57 2.24 15.98
N VAL A 58 1.14 3.13 16.80
CA VAL A 58 2.41 3.80 16.52
C VAL A 58 3.42 3.53 17.62
N LEU A 59 4.62 3.09 17.23
CA LEU A 59 5.73 2.78 18.13
C LEU A 59 7.02 3.39 17.60
N LEU A 60 7.96 3.71 18.50
CA LEU A 60 9.34 4.01 18.09
C LEU A 60 10.03 2.69 17.70
N HIS A 61 10.67 2.66 16.54
CA HIS A 61 11.46 1.50 16.12
C HIS A 61 12.65 1.27 17.08
N LYS A 62 13.09 0.02 17.23
CA LYS A 62 14.13 -0.39 18.19
C LYS A 62 15.50 0.29 18.02
N ASP A 63 15.81 0.80 16.82
CA ASP A 63 17.04 1.57 16.55
C ASP A 63 16.90 3.07 16.84
N HIS A 64 15.69 3.50 17.27
CA HIS A 64 15.34 4.88 17.60
C HIS A 64 15.47 5.88 16.44
N ARG A 65 15.46 5.41 15.18
CA ARG A 65 15.62 6.27 13.99
C ARG A 65 14.31 6.70 13.35
N GLN A 66 13.23 5.94 13.53
CA GLN A 66 11.93 6.18 12.91
C GLN A 66 10.78 5.60 13.74
N LEU A 67 9.55 6.01 13.40
CA LEU A 67 8.34 5.38 13.92
C LEU A 67 7.93 4.21 13.02
N ILE A 68 7.36 3.17 13.62
CA ILE A 68 6.67 2.10 12.90
C ILE A 68 5.16 2.21 13.15
N GLN A 69 4.39 1.85 12.13
CA GLN A 69 2.93 1.88 12.17
C GLN A 69 2.34 0.56 11.71
N TRP A 70 1.32 0.09 12.40
CA TRP A 70 0.58 -1.10 11.98
C TRP A 70 -0.92 -0.90 12.21
N PRO A 71 -1.79 -1.38 11.32
CA PRO A 71 -3.23 -1.46 11.59
C PRO A 71 -3.53 -1.99 12.98
N ILE A 72 -4.49 -1.38 13.68
CA ILE A 72 -4.91 -1.90 14.98
C ILE A 72 -5.41 -3.35 14.84
N GLU A 73 -5.06 -4.21 15.80
CA GLU A 73 -5.37 -5.66 15.76
C GLU A 73 -6.88 -5.96 15.61
N GLU A 74 -7.76 -5.04 16.02
CA GLU A 74 -9.21 -5.18 15.87
C GLU A 74 -9.66 -5.34 14.42
N VAL A 75 -8.91 -4.79 13.45
CA VAL A 75 -9.24 -4.95 12.03
C VAL A 75 -9.23 -6.42 11.62
N GLU A 76 -8.42 -7.25 12.27
CA GLU A 76 -8.30 -8.67 11.96
C GLU A 76 -9.59 -9.45 12.24
N GLN A 77 -10.49 -8.91 13.07
CA GLN A 77 -11.81 -9.50 13.33
C GLN A 77 -12.72 -9.46 12.08
N LEU A 78 -12.42 -8.59 11.11
CA LEU A 78 -13.13 -8.50 9.84
C LEU A 78 -12.65 -9.56 8.84
N ARG A 79 -11.49 -10.19 9.06
CA ARG A 79 -10.96 -11.22 8.15
C ARG A 79 -11.95 -12.38 7.99
N ASN A 80 -12.14 -12.82 6.76
CA ASN A 80 -13.05 -13.87 6.36
C ASN A 80 -12.52 -14.67 5.18
N GLY A 81 -12.56 -16.00 5.30
CA GLY A 81 -11.82 -16.88 4.39
C GLY A 81 -10.31 -16.64 4.50
N LYS A 82 -9.50 -17.54 3.94
CA LYS A 82 -8.06 -17.34 3.84
C LYS A 82 -7.55 -18.09 2.62
N VAL A 83 -6.76 -17.39 1.81
CA VAL A 83 -5.99 -17.97 0.70
C VAL A 83 -4.51 -17.85 1.06
N THR A 84 -3.76 -18.91 0.81
CA THR A 84 -2.32 -18.97 1.11
C THR A 84 -1.53 -19.47 -0.07
N LEU A 85 -0.38 -18.86 -0.33
CA LEU A 85 0.63 -19.34 -1.26
C LEU A 85 1.98 -19.30 -0.55
N ASP A 86 2.69 -20.42 -0.53
CA ASP A 86 3.95 -20.53 0.21
C ASP A 86 5.06 -21.05 -0.69
N ASN A 87 6.25 -20.49 -0.52
CA ASN A 87 7.48 -20.90 -1.20
C ASN A 87 7.34 -21.03 -2.74
N ILE A 88 6.71 -20.05 -3.38
CA ILE A 88 6.63 -19.97 -4.85
C ILE A 88 7.73 -19.04 -5.37
N GLU A 89 8.14 -19.26 -6.61
CA GLU A 89 9.07 -18.38 -7.32
C GLU A 89 8.29 -17.61 -8.39
N ILE A 90 8.49 -16.29 -8.46
CA ILE A 90 7.85 -15.41 -9.44
C ILE A 90 8.91 -15.01 -10.46
N GLU A 91 8.89 -15.68 -11.62
CA GLU A 91 9.82 -15.42 -12.72
C GLU A 91 9.58 -14.03 -13.34
N SER A 92 10.57 -13.55 -14.11
CA SER A 92 10.45 -12.28 -14.84
C SER A 92 9.22 -12.27 -15.75
N GLY A 93 8.42 -11.20 -15.68
CA GLY A 93 7.19 -11.02 -16.45
C GLY A 93 5.98 -11.81 -15.93
N THR A 94 6.10 -12.50 -14.79
CA THR A 94 5.00 -13.28 -14.22
C THR A 94 4.00 -12.38 -13.50
N VAL A 95 2.71 -12.60 -13.79
CA VAL A 95 1.57 -12.05 -13.05
C VAL A 95 0.70 -13.23 -12.62
N LEU A 96 0.56 -13.43 -11.31
CA LEU A 96 -0.16 -14.56 -10.73
C LEU A 96 -1.35 -14.05 -9.92
N GLU A 97 -2.55 -14.46 -10.31
CA GLU A 97 -3.79 -14.05 -9.63
C GLU A 97 -3.95 -14.71 -8.26
N ILE A 98 -4.45 -13.93 -7.30
CA ILE A 98 -4.86 -14.39 -5.97
C ILE A 98 -6.39 -14.54 -5.98
N SER A 99 -6.86 -15.68 -6.49
CA SER A 99 -8.29 -15.98 -6.57
C SER A 99 -8.86 -16.44 -5.21
N GLY A 100 -10.19 -16.41 -5.07
CA GLY A 100 -10.89 -16.90 -3.87
C GLY A 100 -11.04 -15.88 -2.74
N ILE A 101 -10.85 -14.59 -3.04
CA ILE A 101 -11.08 -13.46 -2.14
C ILE A 101 -11.98 -12.41 -2.77
N THR A 102 -12.63 -11.57 -1.95
CA THR A 102 -13.27 -10.33 -2.40
C THR A 102 -12.20 -9.27 -2.62
N ALA A 103 -11.61 -9.24 -3.82
CA ALA A 103 -10.47 -8.39 -4.18
C ALA A 103 -10.64 -6.89 -3.92
N SER A 104 -11.87 -6.38 -4.04
CA SER A 104 -12.18 -4.97 -3.76
C SER A 104 -12.26 -4.64 -2.26
N GLN A 105 -12.32 -5.63 -1.36
CA GLN A 105 -12.33 -5.44 0.09
C GLN A 105 -11.55 -6.57 0.77
N ALA A 106 -10.23 -6.41 0.87
CA ALA A 106 -9.31 -7.48 1.25
C ALA A 106 -8.14 -6.98 2.13
N ASP A 107 -7.55 -7.91 2.87
CA ASP A 107 -6.27 -7.74 3.57
C ASP A 107 -5.28 -8.74 2.97
N VAL A 108 -4.17 -8.25 2.42
CA VAL A 108 -3.17 -9.09 1.75
C VAL A 108 -1.82 -8.87 2.39
N GLU A 109 -1.20 -9.93 2.87
CA GLU A 109 0.15 -9.95 3.43
C GLU A 109 1.04 -10.86 2.59
N VAL A 110 2.20 -10.36 2.17
CA VAL A 110 3.18 -11.11 1.38
C VAL A 110 4.60 -10.83 1.88
N SER A 111 5.43 -11.87 1.89
CA SER A 111 6.87 -11.76 2.21
C SER A 111 7.68 -12.26 1.03
N PHE A 112 8.51 -11.37 0.49
CA PHE A 112 9.39 -11.66 -0.65
C PHE A 112 10.81 -11.99 -0.18
N ARG A 113 11.47 -12.91 -0.87
CA ARG A 113 12.90 -13.21 -0.72
C ARG A 113 13.61 -12.95 -2.04
N ILE A 114 14.83 -12.42 -1.97
CA ILE A 114 15.66 -12.14 -3.14
C ILE A 114 16.92 -13.00 -3.03
N SER A 115 17.12 -13.91 -3.99
CA SER A 115 18.23 -14.87 -3.93
C SER A 115 19.60 -14.24 -4.19
N ASN A 116 19.66 -13.15 -4.97
CA ASN A 116 20.91 -12.47 -5.29
C ASN A 116 20.67 -10.98 -5.62
N VAL A 117 21.19 -10.09 -4.77
CA VAL A 117 21.08 -8.62 -4.87
C VAL A 117 22.18 -7.94 -5.70
N ASP A 118 23.16 -8.68 -6.24
CA ASP A 118 24.25 -8.11 -7.04
C ASP A 118 23.78 -7.67 -8.43
N GLY A 119 24.52 -6.81 -9.11
CA GLY A 119 24.22 -6.42 -10.50
C GLY A 119 22.90 -5.67 -10.67
N VAL A 120 22.43 -4.99 -9.62
CA VAL A 120 21.31 -4.04 -9.66
C VAL A 120 21.77 -2.65 -10.08
N GLU A 121 20.82 -1.83 -10.51
CA GLU A 121 21.06 -0.46 -10.96
C GLU A 121 21.61 0.41 -9.83
N LEU A 122 22.52 1.32 -10.18
CA LEU A 122 23.08 2.29 -9.25
C LEU A 122 22.07 3.41 -8.99
N ILE A 123 22.03 3.88 -7.75
CA ILE A 123 21.28 5.08 -7.37
C ILE A 123 22.14 5.99 -6.50
N ASP A 124 21.91 7.29 -6.58
CA ASP A 124 22.40 8.25 -5.59
C ASP A 124 21.23 8.68 -4.69
N GLU A 125 20.99 7.90 -3.65
CA GLU A 125 19.88 8.08 -2.72
C GLU A 125 19.94 9.40 -1.92
N GLY A 126 21.12 10.03 -1.82
CA GLY A 126 21.31 11.28 -1.10
C GLY A 126 20.88 12.53 -1.86
N LEU A 127 20.50 12.39 -3.14
CA LEU A 127 20.18 13.51 -4.03
C LEU A 127 18.74 13.46 -4.58
N LEU A 128 18.00 12.38 -4.32
CA LEU A 128 16.74 12.11 -5.01
C LEU A 128 15.58 11.88 -4.04
N ASP A 129 14.47 12.54 -4.32
CA ASP A 129 13.18 12.26 -3.67
C ASP A 129 12.70 10.85 -4.07
N PRO A 130 12.40 9.95 -3.11
CA PRO A 130 11.92 8.60 -3.44
C PRO A 130 10.64 8.60 -4.28
N GLN A 131 9.78 9.62 -4.14
CA GLN A 131 8.60 9.76 -5.00
C GLN A 131 9.00 10.00 -6.46
N PHE A 132 9.99 10.86 -6.70
CA PHE A 132 10.49 11.12 -8.04
C PHE A 132 11.14 9.88 -8.66
N ILE A 133 11.85 9.08 -7.86
CA ILE A 133 12.43 7.81 -8.32
C ILE A 133 11.31 6.84 -8.74
N CYS A 134 10.23 6.72 -7.96
CA CYS A 134 9.07 5.90 -8.34
C CYS A 134 8.39 6.40 -9.61
N ILE A 135 8.31 7.73 -9.84
CA ILE A 135 7.76 8.30 -11.08
C ILE A 135 8.61 7.91 -12.29
N GLN A 136 9.93 8.06 -12.19
CA GLN A 136 10.86 7.71 -13.26
C GLN A 136 10.93 6.20 -13.52
N ASN A 137 10.76 5.40 -12.47
CA ASN A 137 10.84 3.94 -12.50
C ASN A 137 9.50 3.33 -12.07
N ASN A 138 8.43 3.77 -12.75
CA ASN A 138 7.06 3.32 -12.48
C ASN A 138 6.87 1.81 -12.79
N ALA A 139 5.67 1.27 -12.59
CA ALA A 139 5.40 -0.16 -12.73
C ALA A 139 5.66 -0.73 -14.15
N SER A 140 5.73 0.12 -15.18
CA SER A 140 5.95 -0.28 -16.57
C SER A 140 7.43 -0.26 -16.99
N VAL A 141 8.33 0.27 -16.17
CA VAL A 141 9.77 0.31 -16.46
C VAL A 141 10.41 -0.95 -15.89
N ASN A 142 10.99 -1.84 -16.69
CA ASN A 142 11.65 -3.03 -16.10
C ASN A 142 12.98 -2.64 -15.45
N GLY A 143 13.33 -3.30 -14.35
CA GLY A 143 14.63 -3.15 -13.69
C GLY A 143 15.31 -4.50 -13.44
N ALA A 144 16.47 -4.52 -12.80
CA ALA A 144 17.15 -5.77 -12.46
C ALA A 144 16.37 -6.54 -11.39
N ILE A 145 16.07 -5.87 -10.27
CA ILE A 145 15.25 -6.41 -9.17
C ILE A 145 14.08 -5.45 -8.95
N GLY A 146 12.94 -5.88 -9.47
CA GLY A 146 11.70 -5.12 -9.49
C GLY A 146 11.47 -4.34 -10.79
N PRO A 147 10.23 -3.89 -11.01
CA PRO A 147 9.17 -3.80 -9.99
C PRO A 147 8.57 -5.18 -9.69
N PHE A 148 8.46 -5.52 -8.40
CA PHE A 148 7.80 -6.74 -7.91
C PHE A 148 6.92 -6.41 -6.70
N GLY A 149 5.76 -7.04 -6.57
CA GLY A 149 4.83 -6.70 -5.50
C GLY A 149 3.41 -7.17 -5.79
N LEU A 150 2.44 -6.30 -5.51
CA LEU A 150 1.01 -6.55 -5.70
C LEU A 150 0.42 -5.61 -6.75
N ILE A 151 -0.45 -6.15 -7.59
CA ILE A 151 -1.38 -5.40 -8.42
C ILE A 151 -2.75 -5.53 -7.74
N VAL A 152 -3.37 -4.41 -7.39
CA VAL A 152 -4.65 -4.36 -6.65
C VAL A 152 -5.64 -3.48 -7.37
N LEU A 153 -6.93 -3.66 -7.08
CA LEU A 153 -8.02 -2.96 -7.76
C LEU A 153 -7.84 -2.99 -9.28
N ALA A 154 -7.55 -4.18 -9.80
CA ALA A 154 -7.25 -4.38 -11.21
C ALA A 154 -8.41 -5.02 -11.97
N SER A 155 -8.59 -4.63 -13.23
CA SER A 155 -9.51 -5.29 -14.15
C SER A 155 -8.91 -6.59 -14.65
N GLU A 156 -9.75 -7.52 -15.12
CA GLU A 156 -9.32 -8.84 -15.63
C GLU A 156 -8.23 -8.74 -16.71
N ASP A 157 -8.32 -7.74 -17.57
CA ASP A 157 -7.37 -7.47 -18.66
C ASP A 157 -6.19 -6.55 -18.25
N LEU A 158 -6.10 -6.19 -16.97
CA LEU A 158 -5.13 -5.24 -16.40
C LEU A 158 -5.16 -3.86 -17.08
N THR A 159 -6.25 -3.48 -17.75
CA THR A 159 -6.44 -2.14 -18.32
C THR A 159 -6.39 -1.09 -17.22
N GLU A 160 -7.16 -1.28 -16.15
CA GLU A 160 -7.07 -0.52 -14.91
C GLU A 160 -6.33 -1.33 -13.84
N GLN A 161 -5.44 -0.68 -13.09
CA GLN A 161 -4.68 -1.28 -12.01
C GLN A 161 -4.04 -0.24 -11.10
N THR A 162 -3.94 -0.56 -9.81
CA THR A 162 -3.06 0.12 -8.86
C THR A 162 -1.91 -0.82 -8.47
N VAL A 163 -0.67 -0.38 -8.61
CA VAL A 163 0.50 -1.26 -8.42
C VAL A 163 1.30 -0.83 -7.19
N VAL A 164 1.40 -1.71 -6.19
CA VAL A 164 2.20 -1.50 -4.99
C VAL A 164 3.41 -2.42 -5.06
N PHE A 165 4.61 -1.87 -5.16
CA PHE A 165 5.78 -2.67 -5.51
C PHE A 165 7.07 -2.19 -4.84
N PHE A 166 8.04 -3.10 -4.83
CA PHE A 166 9.41 -2.83 -4.44
C PHE A 166 10.34 -2.75 -5.64
N ARG A 167 11.43 -1.99 -5.46
CA ARG A 167 12.64 -2.05 -6.27
C ARG A 167 13.87 -2.08 -5.38
N VAL A 168 14.93 -2.70 -5.87
CA VAL A 168 16.23 -2.71 -5.18
C VAL A 168 17.29 -2.07 -6.06
N PHE A 169 18.00 -1.11 -5.49
CA PHE A 169 19.12 -0.41 -6.12
C PHE A 169 20.41 -0.62 -5.32
N LYS A 170 21.54 -0.39 -5.95
CA LYS A 170 22.83 -0.25 -5.29
C LYS A 170 23.08 1.23 -4.98
N GLY A 171 22.98 1.60 -3.71
CA GLY A 171 23.36 2.92 -3.22
C GLY A 171 24.86 3.04 -2.99
N ARG A 172 25.29 4.15 -2.38
CA ARG A 172 26.71 4.47 -2.18
C ARG A 172 27.44 3.47 -1.29
N GLU A 173 26.78 3.06 -0.20
CA GLU A 173 27.37 2.16 0.81
C GLU A 173 26.65 0.82 0.89
N LYS A 174 25.33 0.83 0.74
CA LYS A 174 24.46 -0.33 0.89
C LYS A 174 23.41 -0.41 -0.22
N HIS A 175 22.71 -1.53 -0.29
CA HIS A 175 21.53 -1.61 -1.14
C HIS A 175 20.41 -0.73 -0.58
N VAL A 176 19.61 -0.19 -1.48
CA VAL A 176 18.47 0.69 -1.17
C VAL A 176 17.22 0.01 -1.68
N VAL A 177 16.23 -0.17 -0.81
CA VAL A 177 14.91 -0.69 -1.17
C VAL A 177 13.94 0.47 -1.28
N LEU A 178 13.22 0.54 -2.38
CA LEU A 178 12.18 1.52 -2.65
C LEU A 178 10.82 0.84 -2.56
N LEU A 179 9.87 1.43 -1.83
CA LEU A 179 8.46 1.07 -1.87
C LEU A 179 7.72 2.15 -2.69
N CYS A 180 7.05 1.71 -3.75
CA CYS A 180 6.25 2.55 -4.63
C CYS A 180 4.78 2.16 -4.58
N SER A 181 3.90 3.15 -4.77
CA SER A 181 2.48 2.95 -5.03
C SER A 181 2.13 3.75 -6.27
N ASP A 182 1.85 3.07 -7.36
CA ASP A 182 1.62 3.62 -8.70
C ASP A 182 0.13 3.55 -9.06
N GLN A 183 -0.52 4.71 -9.12
CA GLN A 183 -1.91 4.88 -9.51
C GLN A 183 -2.05 5.40 -10.94
N SER A 184 -0.97 5.45 -11.73
CA SER A 184 -0.97 6.04 -13.08
C SER A 184 -1.95 5.38 -14.05
N ARG A 185 -2.31 4.11 -13.79
CA ARG A 185 -3.29 3.34 -14.54
C ARG A 185 -4.49 2.90 -13.67
N SER A 186 -4.74 3.58 -12.55
CA SER A 186 -5.79 3.18 -11.60
C SER A 186 -7.22 3.41 -12.08
N SER A 187 -7.41 4.21 -13.13
CA SER A 187 -8.73 4.61 -13.61
C SER A 187 -8.68 5.08 -15.07
N LEU A 188 -9.73 4.77 -15.83
CA LEU A 188 -9.97 5.31 -17.18
C LEU A 188 -10.56 6.73 -17.17
N LYS A 189 -11.04 7.22 -16.02
CA LYS A 189 -11.51 8.61 -15.89
C LYS A 189 -10.34 9.58 -15.88
N THR A 190 -10.38 10.58 -16.76
CA THR A 190 -9.38 11.66 -16.86
C THR A 190 -9.37 12.64 -15.68
N GLN A 191 -10.42 12.62 -14.84
CA GLN A 191 -10.56 13.48 -13.67
C GLN A 191 -10.07 12.84 -12.37
N VAL A 192 -9.41 11.69 -12.46
CA VAL A 192 -8.78 10.99 -11.33
C VAL A 192 -7.28 11.25 -11.39
N LYS A 193 -6.66 11.50 -10.23
CA LYS A 193 -5.23 11.76 -10.13
C LYS A 193 -4.43 10.49 -10.45
N ASP A 194 -3.51 10.59 -11.40
CA ASP A 194 -2.52 9.59 -11.77
C ASP A 194 -1.30 9.61 -10.84
N ALA A 195 -1.54 9.69 -9.53
CA ALA A 195 -0.48 9.85 -8.55
C ALA A 195 0.45 8.65 -8.51
N ILE A 196 1.74 8.91 -8.32
CA ILE A 196 2.72 7.89 -7.96
C ILE A 196 3.39 8.37 -6.68
N TYR A 197 3.31 7.55 -5.63
CA TYR A 197 3.94 7.79 -4.33
C TYR A 197 5.15 6.89 -4.16
N GLY A 198 6.13 7.35 -3.38
CA GLY A 198 7.37 6.62 -3.17
C GLY A 198 8.00 6.89 -1.82
N SER A 199 8.66 5.88 -1.27
CA SER A 199 9.41 5.95 -0.02
C SER A 199 10.61 5.02 -0.04
N PHE A 200 11.71 5.45 0.57
CA PHE A 200 12.78 4.52 0.90
C PHE A 200 12.34 3.61 2.05
N LEU A 201 12.68 2.33 1.97
CA LEU A 201 12.38 1.33 2.98
C LEU A 201 13.67 0.87 3.65
N ASP A 202 13.82 1.15 4.94
CA ASP A 202 15.02 0.79 5.71
C ASP A 202 15.00 -0.70 6.12
N VAL A 203 15.30 -1.57 5.16
CA VAL A 203 15.41 -3.03 5.31
C VAL A 203 16.67 -3.53 4.59
N ASP A 204 17.14 -4.71 4.96
CA ASP A 204 18.19 -5.42 4.21
C ASP A 204 17.51 -6.29 3.14
N PRO A 205 17.77 -6.09 1.83
CA PRO A 205 17.17 -6.90 0.78
C PRO A 205 17.69 -8.35 0.73
N ASN A 206 18.70 -8.71 1.53
CA ASN A 206 19.09 -10.10 1.75
C ASN A 206 18.17 -10.83 2.75
N GLU A 207 17.38 -10.08 3.53
CA GLU A 207 16.32 -10.62 4.39
C GLU A 207 14.96 -10.57 3.66
N GLU A 208 13.92 -11.13 4.29
CA GLU A 208 12.57 -11.08 3.74
C GLU A 208 12.00 -9.65 3.75
N ILE A 209 11.48 -9.22 2.60
CA ILE A 209 10.82 -7.93 2.44
C ILE A 209 9.31 -8.16 2.52
N SER A 210 8.71 -7.76 3.63
CA SER A 210 7.26 -7.89 3.85
C SER A 210 6.48 -6.70 3.27
N LEU A 211 5.31 -6.96 2.70
CA LEU A 211 4.29 -5.98 2.34
C LEU A 211 2.94 -6.44 2.89
N LYS A 212 2.25 -5.56 3.59
CA LYS A 212 0.82 -5.69 3.87
C LYS A 212 0.07 -4.62 3.10
N THR A 213 -1.02 -4.98 2.44
CA THR A 213 -1.88 -4.03 1.71
C THR A 213 -3.34 -4.28 2.11
N LEU A 214 -3.94 -3.27 2.73
CA LEU A 214 -5.38 -3.20 2.95
C LEU A 214 -6.03 -2.55 1.72
N ILE A 215 -7.05 -3.21 1.19
CA ILE A 215 -7.80 -2.79 0.00
C ILE A 215 -9.24 -2.60 0.44
N ASP A 216 -9.79 -1.41 0.25
CA ASP A 216 -11.18 -1.11 0.60
C ASP A 216 -11.78 -0.13 -0.43
N HIS A 217 -12.28 -0.71 -1.51
CA HIS A 217 -12.93 -0.02 -2.63
C HIS A 217 -12.09 1.10 -3.27
N SER A 218 -12.11 2.30 -2.70
CA SER A 218 -11.40 3.48 -3.22
C SER A 218 -10.16 3.87 -2.43
N ILE A 219 -9.81 3.13 -1.38
CA ILE A 219 -8.61 3.35 -0.57
C ILE A 219 -7.73 2.10 -0.56
N ILE A 220 -6.42 2.33 -0.67
CA ILE A 220 -5.38 1.31 -0.54
C ILE A 220 -4.40 1.79 0.53
N GLU A 221 -4.18 1.02 1.59
CA GLU A 221 -3.18 1.32 2.63
C GLU A 221 -2.09 0.25 2.63
N SER A 222 -0.87 0.65 2.25
CA SER A 222 0.28 -0.25 2.08
C SER A 222 1.30 -0.05 3.20
N PHE A 223 1.78 -1.14 3.79
CA PHE A 223 2.71 -1.18 4.93
C PHE A 223 3.92 -2.04 4.56
N GLY A 224 5.02 -1.39 4.16
CA GLY A 224 6.28 -2.05 3.82
C GLY A 224 7.16 -2.29 5.04
N GLY A 225 7.88 -3.41 5.03
CA GLY A 225 8.87 -3.75 6.07
C GLY A 225 8.29 -3.74 7.48
N LYS A 226 7.12 -4.37 7.67
CA LYS A 226 6.39 -4.43 8.95
C LYS A 226 6.06 -3.04 9.51
N GLY A 227 5.65 -2.13 8.65
CA GLY A 227 5.20 -0.80 9.04
C GLY A 227 6.28 0.28 9.16
N LYS A 228 7.52 -0.01 8.70
CA LYS A 228 8.59 0.98 8.61
C LYS A 228 8.30 2.06 7.58
N SER A 229 7.61 1.71 6.50
CA SER A 229 7.08 2.69 5.56
C SER A 229 5.60 2.42 5.28
N CYS A 230 4.81 3.48 5.21
CA CYS A 230 3.39 3.42 4.91
C CYS A 230 3.08 4.32 3.71
N ILE A 231 2.19 3.84 2.83
CA ILE A 231 1.65 4.64 1.73
C ILE A 231 0.14 4.40 1.63
N THR A 232 -0.65 5.45 1.82
CA THR A 232 -2.07 5.48 1.53
C THR A 232 -2.33 6.09 0.16
N ALA A 233 -3.05 5.39 -0.69
CA ALA A 233 -3.48 5.86 -2.00
C ALA A 233 -5.01 5.86 -2.13
N ARG A 234 -5.51 6.70 -3.03
CA ARG A 234 -6.91 6.68 -3.46
C ARG A 234 -6.97 6.28 -4.93
N ALA A 235 -7.90 5.41 -5.27
CA ALA A 235 -8.14 4.94 -6.63
C ALA A 235 -9.63 4.90 -6.92
N TYR A 236 -10.02 5.13 -8.17
CA TYR A 236 -11.43 5.15 -8.59
C TYR A 236 -11.60 4.44 -9.93
N PRO A 237 -11.28 3.13 -10.00
CA PRO A 237 -11.45 2.36 -11.22
C PRO A 237 -12.92 2.37 -11.68
N THR A 238 -13.09 2.18 -12.98
CA THR A 238 -14.39 2.09 -13.65
C THR A 238 -14.80 0.67 -14.01
N LEU A 239 -13.81 -0.21 -14.20
CA LEU A 239 -13.93 -1.61 -14.53
C LEU A 239 -13.69 -2.47 -13.29
N ALA A 240 -12.62 -2.18 -12.54
CA ALA A 240 -12.15 -2.99 -11.41
C ALA A 240 -12.95 -2.76 -10.11
N ILE A 241 -14.28 -2.75 -10.19
CA ILE A 241 -15.20 -2.49 -9.09
C ILE A 241 -15.86 -3.78 -8.60
N PHE A 242 -16.08 -3.86 -7.28
CA PHE A 242 -16.76 -4.98 -6.62
C PHE A 242 -16.18 -6.36 -7.01
N GLU A 243 -16.99 -7.22 -7.62
CA GLU A 243 -16.61 -8.57 -8.07
C GLU A 243 -15.71 -8.60 -9.32
N ASN A 244 -15.66 -7.51 -10.09
CA ASN A 244 -14.79 -7.39 -11.27
C ASN A 244 -13.37 -6.89 -10.91
N SER A 245 -13.12 -6.72 -9.62
CA SER A 245 -11.81 -6.37 -9.09
C SER A 245 -10.98 -7.64 -8.92
N HIS A 246 -9.70 -7.55 -9.22
CA HIS A 246 -8.75 -8.64 -9.07
C HIS A 246 -7.52 -8.18 -8.28
N VAL A 247 -6.83 -9.15 -7.67
CA VAL A 247 -5.54 -8.96 -7.00
C VAL A 247 -4.53 -9.95 -7.57
N TYR A 248 -3.32 -9.48 -7.86
CA TYR A 248 -2.24 -10.31 -8.37
C TYR A 248 -0.95 -10.07 -7.57
N VAL A 249 -0.12 -11.10 -7.48
CA VAL A 249 1.31 -10.95 -7.18
C VAL A 249 2.08 -10.95 -8.49
N PHE A 250 3.09 -10.10 -8.63
CA PHE A 250 3.80 -9.95 -9.91
C PHE A 250 5.29 -9.69 -9.74
N ASN A 251 6.04 -9.91 -10.83
CA ASN A 251 7.42 -9.50 -11.00
C ASN A 251 7.71 -9.10 -12.45
N ASN A 252 8.04 -7.84 -12.69
CA ASN A 252 8.53 -7.33 -13.98
C ASN A 252 10.04 -6.99 -13.94
N GLY A 253 10.74 -7.39 -12.88
CA GLY A 253 12.20 -7.34 -12.82
C GLY A 253 12.83 -8.45 -13.66
N ALA A 254 14.08 -8.25 -14.10
CA ALA A 254 14.84 -9.23 -14.87
C ALA A 254 15.19 -10.48 -14.05
N LYS A 255 15.42 -10.33 -12.74
CA LYS A 255 15.67 -11.44 -11.83
C LYS A 255 14.36 -11.97 -11.25
N SER A 256 14.32 -13.27 -10.99
CA SER A 256 13.23 -13.88 -10.24
C SER A 256 13.21 -13.40 -8.78
N VAL A 257 12.02 -13.39 -8.19
CA VAL A 257 11.83 -13.13 -6.76
C VAL A 257 11.02 -14.26 -6.16
N GLY A 258 11.41 -14.71 -4.98
CA GLY A 258 10.66 -15.72 -4.25
C GLY A 258 9.56 -15.06 -3.43
N VAL A 259 8.38 -15.67 -3.37
CA VAL A 259 7.38 -15.41 -2.33
C VAL A 259 7.57 -16.50 -1.28
N SER A 260 8.05 -16.11 -0.11
CA SER A 260 8.22 -17.03 1.02
C SER A 260 6.87 -17.43 1.59
N SER A 261 6.01 -16.44 1.80
CA SER A 261 4.63 -16.65 2.24
C SER A 261 3.73 -15.53 1.70
N LEU A 262 2.49 -15.88 1.41
CA LEU A 262 1.41 -14.97 1.06
C LEU A 262 0.15 -15.45 1.77
N SER A 263 -0.55 -14.52 2.41
CA SER A 263 -1.87 -14.73 2.99
C SER A 263 -2.80 -13.61 2.56
N ALA A 264 -3.96 -13.97 2.02
CA ALA A 264 -5.00 -13.02 1.66
C ALA A 264 -6.32 -13.40 2.32
N TRP A 265 -7.03 -12.40 2.84
CA TRP A 265 -8.34 -12.54 3.47
C TRP A 265 -9.33 -11.63 2.76
N SER A 266 -10.55 -12.13 2.51
CA SER A 266 -11.66 -11.22 2.26
C SER A 266 -11.98 -10.50 3.56
N MET A 267 -12.37 -9.23 3.51
CA MET A 267 -12.74 -8.47 4.69
C MET A 267 -14.26 -8.32 4.73
N LYS A 268 -14.86 -8.53 5.90
CA LYS A 268 -16.27 -8.23 6.14
C LYS A 268 -16.45 -6.72 6.30
N ASN A 269 -17.64 -6.24 5.97
CA ASN A 269 -18.00 -4.85 6.23
C ASN A 269 -17.97 -4.57 7.74
N ALA A 270 -17.40 -3.43 8.11
CA ALA A 270 -17.61 -2.88 9.45
C ALA A 270 -19.07 -2.49 9.64
N ARG A 271 -19.58 -2.57 10.88
CA ARG A 271 -20.96 -2.19 11.20
C ARG A 271 -21.02 -0.69 11.51
N PHE A 272 -21.79 0.04 10.71
CA PHE A 272 -22.15 1.43 10.98
C PHE A 272 -23.62 1.48 11.41
N SER A 273 -23.87 1.75 12.68
CA SER A 273 -25.22 1.95 13.22
C SER A 273 -25.56 3.44 13.27
N HIS A 274 -26.74 3.81 12.77
CA HIS A 274 -27.28 5.15 12.94
C HIS A 274 -28.19 5.18 14.18
N GLU A 275 -27.69 5.74 15.28
CA GLU A 275 -28.55 6.11 16.41
C GLU A 275 -28.98 7.57 16.20
N GLY A 276 -30.03 7.77 15.41
CA GLY A 276 -30.63 9.08 15.18
C GLY A 276 -31.46 9.50 16.39
N SER A 277 -31.08 10.62 17.00
CA SER A 277 -31.77 11.25 18.12
C SER A 277 -33.10 11.91 17.68
N SER A 278 -34.21 11.49 18.30
CA SER A 278 -35.56 12.03 18.15
C SER A 278 -35.74 13.39 18.84
N TRP A 279 -35.03 14.43 18.41
CA TRP A 279 -35.12 15.79 18.99
C TRP A 279 -35.80 16.83 18.08
N LEU A 280 -36.56 16.42 17.06
CA LEU A 280 -37.22 17.36 16.14
C LEU A 280 -38.73 17.12 15.95
N ASP A 281 -39.42 16.59 16.96
CA ASP A 281 -40.90 16.60 17.03
C ASP A 281 -41.36 17.19 18.37
N SER A 282 -40.98 18.45 18.66
CA SER A 282 -41.69 19.28 19.63
C SER A 282 -41.37 20.75 19.40
N GLU A 283 -42.16 21.40 18.54
CA GLU A 283 -42.77 22.72 18.75
C GLU A 283 -43.78 23.04 17.63
#